data_AF-A0AAD6TEY6-F1
#
_entry.id   AF-A0AAD6TEY6-F1
#
_cell.length_a   1.000
_cell.length_b   1.000
_cell.length_c   1.000
_cell.angle_alpha   90.00
_cell.angle_beta   90.00
_cell.angle_gamma   90.00
#
_symmetry.space_group_name_H-M   'P 1'
#
loop_
_entity.id
_entity.type
_entity.pdbx_description
1 polymer ?
#
loop_
_entity_poly.entity_id
_entity_poly.type
_entity_poly.pdbx_seq_one_letter_code
_entity_poly.pdbx_strand_id
1 'polypeptide(L)'
;MMQGAWQYVRGRPNTDTMDQIAAERSTWPKEKQDCDLLCSLIMSEMHPSPELDDLWVTFGFCACHGEAEEQILSAVYGELIQDKKCTFEELYLAYDSSTLIALFDSKKLGTRAKEIPHLEVVLKGSPRAFQSVWYLKQFVASRQEGKRRIPSIAVDYGFLNCLKDEAEHTLLEDLYHQLFTLPRARFDPMQLHEACIQGKLYEYAEGLLKLRKKDQKVLKRLLKNPYPLPDL
;
A
#
# COMPACT_ATOMS: atom_id res chain seq x y z
N MET A 1 -12.16 21.50 -8.35
CA MET A 1 -11.21 20.49 -7.82
C MET A 1 -10.24 20.01 -8.89
N MET A 2 -10.66 19.32 -9.96
CA MET A 2 -9.73 18.86 -11.04
C MET A 2 -8.89 19.98 -11.68
N GLN A 3 -9.42 21.20 -11.76
CA GLN A 3 -8.69 22.34 -12.34
C GLN A 3 -7.47 22.78 -11.53
N GLY A 4 -7.49 22.66 -10.19
CA GLY A 4 -6.35 23.06 -9.34
C GLY A 4 -5.17 22.09 -9.46
N ALA A 5 -5.47 20.79 -9.50
CA ALA A 5 -4.48 19.75 -9.70
C ALA A 5 -3.80 19.90 -11.06
N TRP A 6 -4.58 20.13 -12.13
CA TRP A 6 -4.02 20.35 -13.46
C TRP A 6 -3.13 21.59 -13.55
N GLN A 7 -3.49 22.69 -12.86
CA GLN A 7 -2.65 23.89 -12.80
C GLN A 7 -1.29 23.61 -12.15
N TYR A 8 -1.28 22.86 -11.05
CA TYR A 8 -0.04 22.46 -10.39
C TYR A 8 0.80 21.55 -11.28
N VAL A 9 0.17 20.55 -11.87
CA VAL A 9 0.79 19.58 -12.79
C VAL A 9 1.47 20.27 -13.98
N ARG A 10 0.85 21.31 -14.53
CA ARG A 10 1.41 22.08 -15.66
C ARG A 10 2.30 23.25 -15.24
N GLY A 11 2.30 23.63 -13.96
CA GLY A 11 2.99 24.82 -13.46
C GLY A 11 2.49 26.15 -14.06
N ARG A 12 1.28 26.19 -14.64
CA ARG A 12 0.71 27.37 -15.31
C ARG A 12 -0.82 27.47 -15.10
N PRO A 13 -1.42 28.67 -15.27
CA PRO A 13 -2.88 28.82 -15.25
C PRO A 13 -3.56 27.88 -16.25
N ASN A 14 -4.67 27.27 -15.84
CA ASN A 14 -5.37 26.29 -16.68
C ASN A 14 -6.26 27.01 -17.69
N THR A 15 -5.91 26.87 -18.96
CA THR A 15 -6.71 27.28 -20.12
C THR A 15 -7.20 26.09 -20.95
N ASP A 16 -6.84 24.86 -20.54
CA ASP A 16 -7.08 23.64 -21.28
C ASP A 16 -8.49 23.10 -20.97
N THR A 17 -9.16 22.56 -21.98
CA THR A 17 -10.46 21.87 -21.82
C THR A 17 -10.26 20.49 -21.20
N MET A 18 -11.32 19.91 -20.62
CA MET A 18 -11.24 18.56 -20.04
C MET A 18 -10.81 17.50 -21.08
N ASP A 19 -11.22 17.64 -22.34
CA ASP A 19 -10.82 16.73 -23.41
C ASP A 19 -9.33 16.85 -23.76
N GLN A 20 -8.79 18.07 -23.75
CA GLN A 20 -7.35 18.31 -23.94
C GLN A 20 -6.54 17.72 -22.78
N ILE A 21 -7.02 17.88 -21.55
CA ILE A 21 -6.41 17.30 -20.35
C ILE A 21 -6.39 15.77 -20.43
N ALA A 22 -7.53 15.16 -20.78
CA ALA A 22 -7.64 13.70 -20.91
C ALA A 22 -6.76 13.15 -22.03
N ALA A 23 -6.74 13.81 -23.19
CA ALA A 23 -5.88 13.42 -24.31
C ALA A 23 -4.40 13.48 -23.91
N GLU A 24 -3.95 14.54 -23.24
CA GLU A 24 -2.56 14.66 -22.80
C GLU A 24 -2.20 13.58 -21.76
N ARG A 25 -3.03 13.38 -20.73
CA ARG A 25 -2.82 12.34 -19.71
C ARG A 25 -2.70 10.95 -20.31
N SER A 26 -3.45 10.65 -21.37
CA SER A 26 -3.39 9.36 -22.04
C SER A 26 -2.03 9.06 -22.69
N THR A 27 -1.22 10.09 -22.96
CA THR A 27 0.12 9.95 -23.53
C THR A 27 1.22 9.75 -22.49
N TRP A 28 0.92 9.95 -21.21
CA TRP A 28 1.93 9.86 -20.15
C TRP A 28 2.24 8.42 -19.75
N PRO A 29 3.47 8.14 -19.28
CA PRO A 29 3.76 6.85 -18.65
C PRO A 29 2.88 6.67 -17.41
N LYS A 30 2.60 5.41 -17.04
CA LYS A 30 1.71 5.07 -15.92
C LYS A 30 2.13 5.79 -14.64
N GLU A 31 3.42 5.82 -14.34
CA GLU A 31 3.94 6.41 -13.11
C GLU A 31 3.64 7.91 -13.01
N LYS A 32 3.65 8.62 -14.14
CA LYS A 32 3.27 10.03 -14.20
C LYS A 32 1.77 10.24 -14.05
N GLN A 33 0.96 9.32 -14.59
CA GLN A 33 -0.49 9.29 -14.35
C GLN A 33 -0.82 9.02 -12.88
N ASP A 34 -0.10 8.12 -12.22
CA ASP A 34 -0.27 7.81 -10.79
C ASP A 34 0.04 9.04 -9.92
N CYS A 35 1.11 9.79 -10.22
CA CYS A 35 1.39 11.06 -9.55
C CYS A 35 0.30 12.12 -9.77
N ASP A 36 -0.23 12.25 -10.99
CA ASP A 36 -1.31 13.18 -11.29
C ASP A 36 -2.60 12.82 -10.55
N LEU A 37 -2.89 11.52 -10.41
CA LEU A 37 -4.00 11.03 -9.60
C LEU A 37 -3.78 11.33 -8.12
N LEU A 38 -2.58 11.09 -7.57
CA LEU A 38 -2.25 11.50 -6.20
C LEU A 38 -2.47 13.00 -5.99
N CYS A 39 -1.96 13.85 -6.88
CA CYS A 39 -2.17 15.30 -6.81
C CYS A 39 -3.65 15.65 -6.80
N SER A 40 -4.45 15.00 -7.64
CA SER A 40 -5.90 15.20 -7.71
C SER A 40 -6.61 14.81 -6.40
N LEU A 41 -6.20 13.71 -5.77
CA LEU A 41 -6.73 13.27 -4.47
C LEU A 41 -6.39 14.28 -3.37
N ILE A 42 -5.10 14.58 -3.21
CA ILE A 42 -4.60 15.46 -2.14
C ILE A 42 -5.20 16.86 -2.26
N MET A 43 -5.30 17.43 -3.46
CA MET A 43 -5.96 18.73 -3.66
C MET A 43 -7.47 18.72 -3.41
N SER A 44 -8.08 17.54 -3.37
CA SER A 44 -9.48 17.35 -3.00
C SER A 44 -9.62 16.96 -1.51
N GLU A 45 -8.56 17.14 -0.72
CA GLU A 45 -8.51 16.77 0.71
C GLU A 45 -8.78 15.27 0.95
N MET A 46 -8.46 14.44 -0.05
CA MET A 46 -8.52 12.99 0.01
C MET A 46 -7.11 12.38 -0.09
N HIS A 47 -6.98 11.11 0.26
CA HIS A 47 -5.77 10.33 0.04
C HIS A 47 -6.10 8.98 -0.59
N PRO A 48 -5.11 8.28 -1.18
CA PRO A 48 -5.29 6.88 -1.59
C PRO A 48 -5.87 6.04 -0.45
N SER A 49 -6.80 5.15 -0.78
CA SER A 49 -7.38 4.17 0.14
C SER A 49 -7.15 2.75 -0.41
N PRO A 50 -7.29 1.70 0.41
CA PRO A 50 -7.13 0.32 -0.04
C PRO A 50 -7.99 -0.07 -1.25
N GLU A 51 -9.15 0.58 -1.42
CA GLU A 51 -10.06 0.36 -2.55
C GLU A 51 -9.60 0.98 -3.87
N LEU A 52 -8.68 1.94 -3.82
CA LEU A 52 -8.25 2.73 -4.98
C LEU A 52 -6.90 2.25 -5.54
N ASP A 53 -6.96 1.20 -6.37
CA ASP A 53 -5.85 0.66 -7.16
C ASP A 53 -4.52 0.51 -6.38
N ASP A 54 -3.37 0.44 -7.05
CA ASP A 54 -2.07 0.26 -6.42
C ASP A 54 -1.51 1.53 -5.73
N LEU A 55 -2.24 2.65 -5.74
CA LEU A 55 -1.77 3.95 -5.20
C LEU A 55 -1.54 3.90 -3.69
N TRP A 56 -2.37 3.14 -2.96
CA TRP A 56 -2.24 3.00 -1.51
C TRP A 56 -0.91 2.34 -1.13
N VAL A 57 -0.44 1.38 -1.92
CA VAL A 57 0.86 0.72 -1.71
C VAL A 57 1.99 1.60 -2.25
N THR A 58 1.87 2.08 -3.49
CA THR A 58 2.96 2.77 -4.19
C THR A 58 3.30 4.13 -3.57
N PHE A 59 2.34 4.83 -2.96
CA PHE A 59 2.62 6.07 -2.22
C PHE A 59 2.82 5.86 -0.70
N GLY A 60 2.86 4.62 -0.24
CA GLY A 60 3.29 4.28 1.12
C GLY A 60 2.19 4.28 2.19
N PHE A 61 0.94 4.59 1.84
CA PHE A 61 -0.18 4.59 2.78
C PHE A 61 -0.44 3.21 3.40
N CYS A 62 -0.08 2.12 2.71
CA CYS A 62 -0.15 0.77 3.28
C CYS A 62 0.73 0.59 4.54
N ALA A 63 1.73 1.44 4.79
CA ALA A 63 2.55 1.42 6.01
C ALA A 63 1.79 1.96 7.24
N CYS A 64 0.79 2.82 7.03
CA CYS A 64 -0.02 3.42 8.07
C CYS A 64 -0.92 2.38 8.73
N HIS A 65 -1.02 2.35 10.06
CA HIS A 65 -1.82 1.38 10.80
C HIS A 65 -3.30 1.73 10.82
N GLY A 66 -3.63 3.00 10.66
CA GLY A 66 -5.00 3.46 10.52
C GLY A 66 -5.05 4.93 10.14
N GLU A 67 -6.27 5.46 10.14
CA GLU A 67 -6.61 6.77 9.61
C GLU A 67 -5.74 7.90 10.16
N ALA A 68 -5.42 7.90 11.47
CA ALA A 68 -4.61 8.97 12.07
C ALA A 68 -3.23 9.14 11.39
N GLU A 69 -2.59 8.04 11.00
CA GLU A 69 -1.30 8.09 10.32
C GLU A 69 -1.42 8.29 8.82
N GLU A 70 -2.51 7.79 8.20
CA GLU A 70 -2.84 8.14 6.83
C GLU A 70 -3.03 9.67 6.69
N GLN A 71 -3.62 10.32 7.69
CA GLN A 71 -3.71 11.78 7.75
C GLN A 71 -2.35 12.45 7.92
N ILE A 72 -1.44 11.87 8.71
CA ILE A 72 -0.06 12.38 8.80
C ILE A 72 0.62 12.33 7.42
N LEU A 73 0.53 11.19 6.73
CA LEU A 73 1.13 11.03 5.40
C LEU A 73 0.45 11.91 4.34
N SER A 74 -0.88 11.98 4.38
CA SER A 74 -1.67 12.88 3.53
C SER A 74 -1.22 14.32 3.69
N ALA A 75 -1.02 14.78 4.93
CA ALA A 75 -0.52 16.13 5.20
C ALA A 75 0.94 16.32 4.76
N VAL A 76 1.80 15.29 4.80
CA VAL A 76 3.15 15.37 4.22
C VAL A 76 3.08 15.59 2.70
N TYR A 77 2.25 14.84 1.98
CA TYR A 77 2.02 15.08 0.55
C TYR A 77 1.29 16.42 0.29
N GLY A 78 0.37 16.82 1.17
CA GLY A 78 -0.31 18.11 1.13
C GLY A 78 0.65 19.28 1.14
N GLU A 79 1.62 19.29 2.07
CA GLU A 79 2.67 20.32 2.10
C GLU A 79 3.56 20.32 0.84
N LEU A 80 3.78 19.17 0.20
CA LEU A 80 4.49 19.14 -1.08
C LEU A 80 3.68 19.79 -2.21
N ILE A 81 2.40 19.43 -2.31
CA ILE A 81 1.53 19.67 -3.46
C ILE A 81 0.75 20.98 -3.31
N GLN A 82 -0.01 21.13 -2.21
CA GLN A 82 -0.88 22.27 -1.95
C GLN A 82 -0.07 23.52 -1.61
N ASP A 83 0.97 23.39 -0.75
CA ASP A 83 1.87 24.51 -0.41
C ASP A 83 2.96 24.72 -1.47
N LYS A 84 2.95 23.92 -2.54
CA LYS A 84 3.87 24.02 -3.69
C LYS A 84 5.35 23.97 -3.30
N LYS A 85 5.72 23.18 -2.28
CA LYS A 85 7.12 22.98 -1.87
C LYS A 85 7.93 22.18 -2.90
N CYS A 86 7.27 21.43 -3.77
CA CYS A 86 7.88 20.86 -4.97
C CYS A 86 7.02 21.11 -6.21
N THR A 87 7.67 21.05 -7.36
CA THR A 87 7.01 20.96 -8.66
C THR A 87 6.47 19.56 -8.91
N PHE A 88 5.51 19.43 -9.81
CA PHE A 88 5.02 18.13 -10.24
C PHE A 88 6.11 17.24 -10.82
N GLU A 89 7.06 17.82 -11.57
CA GLU A 89 8.16 17.06 -12.15
C GLU A 89 9.13 16.55 -11.07
N GLU A 90 9.44 17.35 -10.04
CA GLU A 90 10.22 16.86 -8.87
C GLU A 90 9.51 15.69 -8.16
N LEU A 91 8.19 15.78 -7.98
CA LEU A 91 7.41 14.70 -7.37
C LEU A 91 7.44 13.43 -8.23
N TYR A 92 7.16 13.57 -9.53
CA TYR A 92 7.16 12.47 -10.47
C TYR A 92 8.52 11.78 -10.55
N LEU A 93 9.61 12.55 -10.71
CA LEU A 93 10.96 11.99 -10.75
C LEU A 93 11.34 11.29 -9.45
N ALA A 94 10.97 11.86 -8.30
CA ALA A 94 11.25 11.23 -7.01
C ALA A 94 10.43 9.94 -6.80
N TYR A 95 9.19 9.89 -7.28
CA TYR A 95 8.36 8.69 -7.28
C TYR A 95 8.96 7.62 -8.20
N ASP A 96 9.20 7.95 -9.47
CA ASP A 96 9.69 7.01 -10.48
C ASP A 96 11.08 6.43 -10.12
N SER A 97 11.95 7.23 -9.49
CA SER A 97 13.29 6.80 -9.08
C SER A 97 13.41 6.24 -7.66
N SER A 98 12.29 5.99 -6.97
CA SER A 98 12.27 5.46 -5.59
C SER A 98 12.95 6.35 -4.55
N THR A 99 12.92 7.67 -4.73
CA THR A 99 13.57 8.66 -3.85
C THR A 99 12.60 9.61 -3.13
N LEU A 100 11.34 9.21 -2.93
CA LEU A 100 10.34 10.03 -2.22
C LEU A 100 10.78 10.42 -0.80
N ILE A 101 11.44 9.53 -0.06
CA ILE A 101 11.98 9.85 1.27
C ILE A 101 13.01 10.98 1.19
N ALA A 102 13.92 10.93 0.21
CA ALA A 102 14.89 11.99 0.00
C ALA A 102 14.22 13.32 -0.38
N LEU A 103 13.14 13.27 -1.16
CA LEU A 103 12.31 14.45 -1.43
C LEU A 103 11.70 15.00 -0.13
N PHE A 104 11.12 14.17 0.73
CA PHE A 104 10.57 14.60 2.03
C PHE A 104 11.63 15.26 2.91
N ASP A 105 12.81 14.64 3.03
CA ASP A 105 13.93 15.19 3.80
C ASP A 105 14.37 16.55 3.24
N SER A 106 14.51 16.68 1.91
CA SER A 106 14.91 17.93 1.24
C SER A 106 13.94 19.09 1.49
N LYS A 107 12.65 18.79 1.71
CA LYS A 107 11.60 19.77 1.98
C LYS A 107 11.29 19.91 3.48
N LYS A 108 12.14 19.33 4.36
CA LYS A 108 12.02 19.34 5.83
C LYS A 108 10.77 18.64 6.37
N LEU A 109 10.25 17.66 5.64
CA LEU A 109 9.07 16.86 6.00
C LEU A 109 9.44 15.46 6.53
N GLY A 110 10.71 15.07 6.41
CA GLY A 110 11.18 13.73 6.76
C GLY A 110 10.94 13.32 8.21
N THR A 111 11.00 14.26 9.17
CA THR A 111 10.70 13.94 10.59
C THR A 111 9.28 13.41 10.77
N ARG A 112 8.30 14.05 10.13
CA ARG A 112 6.89 13.63 10.19
C ARG A 112 6.68 12.31 9.45
N ALA A 113 7.33 12.13 8.29
CA ALA A 113 7.29 10.87 7.56
C ALA A 113 7.86 9.69 8.39
N LYS A 114 8.90 9.93 9.20
CA LYS A 114 9.51 8.94 10.11
C LYS A 114 8.62 8.53 11.28
N GLU A 115 7.55 9.26 11.57
CA GLU A 115 6.55 8.83 12.56
C GLU A 115 5.79 7.58 12.10
N ILE A 116 5.78 7.29 10.80
CA ILE A 116 5.09 6.15 10.20
C ILE A 116 6.08 4.98 10.08
N PRO A 117 5.91 3.91 10.88
CA PRO A 117 6.79 2.75 10.83
C PRO A 117 6.81 2.10 9.45
N HIS A 118 7.99 1.69 9.00
CA HIS A 118 8.23 1.01 7.72
C HIS A 118 7.91 1.82 6.45
N LEU A 119 7.54 3.09 6.57
CA LEU A 119 7.27 3.94 5.40
C LEU A 119 8.49 4.00 4.47
N GLU A 120 9.69 4.16 5.02
CA GLU A 120 10.93 4.15 4.23
C GLU A 120 11.15 2.83 3.50
N VAL A 121 10.85 1.70 4.15
CA VAL A 121 10.97 0.37 3.53
C VAL A 121 10.02 0.24 2.34
N VAL A 122 8.78 0.70 2.49
CA VAL A 122 7.79 0.69 1.40
C VAL A 122 8.21 1.61 0.27
N LEU A 123 8.57 2.86 0.57
CA LEU A 123 8.89 3.86 -0.44
C LEU A 123 10.22 3.60 -1.17
N LYS A 124 11.17 2.89 -0.54
CA LYS A 124 12.38 2.39 -1.23
C LYS A 124 12.05 1.39 -2.34
N GLY A 125 10.95 0.66 -2.20
CA GLY A 125 10.42 -0.25 -3.20
C GLY A 125 9.57 0.43 -4.28
N SER A 126 9.08 1.63 -4.01
CA SER A 126 8.13 2.32 -4.88
C SER A 126 8.76 2.78 -6.20
N PRO A 127 8.09 2.66 -7.35
CA PRO A 127 6.73 2.14 -7.53
C PRO A 127 6.67 0.66 -7.96
N ARG A 128 7.79 -0.09 -7.88
CA ARG A 128 7.96 -1.33 -8.67
C ARG A 128 8.10 -2.61 -7.86
N ALA A 129 8.66 -2.55 -6.66
CA ALA A 129 9.08 -3.74 -5.91
C ALA A 129 8.71 -3.65 -4.43
N PHE A 130 7.68 -4.37 -4.02
CA PHE A 130 7.16 -4.33 -2.65
C PHE A 130 7.15 -5.72 -2.02
N GLN A 131 7.33 -5.79 -0.70
CA GLN A 131 7.09 -7.02 0.04
C GLN A 131 5.61 -7.41 -0.07
N SER A 132 5.33 -8.69 -0.24
CA SER A 132 3.98 -9.20 -0.48
C SER A 132 2.99 -8.93 0.65
N VAL A 133 3.47 -8.66 1.86
CA VAL A 133 2.63 -8.31 3.02
C VAL A 133 1.84 -7.02 2.81
N TRP A 134 2.36 -6.07 2.03
CA TRP A 134 1.67 -4.82 1.75
C TRP A 134 0.46 -5.04 0.86
N TYR A 135 0.60 -5.92 -0.14
CA TYR A 135 -0.51 -6.37 -0.96
C TYR A 135 -1.51 -7.20 -0.15
N LEU A 136 -1.05 -8.08 0.75
CA LEU A 136 -1.94 -8.79 1.66
C LEU A 136 -2.77 -7.83 2.51
N LYS A 137 -2.14 -6.81 3.07
CA LYS A 137 -2.82 -5.79 3.87
C LYS A 137 -3.88 -5.07 3.05
N GLN A 138 -3.52 -4.63 1.84
CA GLN A 138 -4.46 -3.98 0.93
C GLN A 138 -5.63 -4.89 0.62
N PHE A 139 -5.35 -6.15 0.28
CA PHE A 139 -6.33 -7.14 -0.07
C PHE A 139 -7.39 -7.34 1.03
N VAL A 140 -6.96 -7.51 2.29
CA VAL A 140 -7.92 -7.71 3.40
C VAL A 140 -8.55 -6.42 3.91
N ALA A 141 -7.97 -5.26 3.59
CA ALA A 141 -8.58 -3.96 3.87
C ALA A 141 -9.62 -3.57 2.80
N SER A 142 -9.42 -3.96 1.55
CA SER A 142 -10.34 -3.69 0.45
C SER A 142 -11.59 -4.55 0.57
N ARG A 143 -12.77 -3.92 0.72
CA ARG A 143 -14.07 -4.62 0.77
C ARG A 143 -14.62 -5.00 -0.61
N GLN A 144 -13.81 -4.96 -1.67
CA GLN A 144 -14.29 -5.17 -3.02
C GLN A 144 -14.55 -6.65 -3.33
N GLU A 145 -15.77 -6.94 -3.77
CA GLU A 145 -16.15 -8.22 -4.37
C GLU A 145 -15.48 -8.35 -5.75
N GLY A 146 -14.80 -9.48 -6.01
CA GLY A 146 -13.98 -9.64 -7.22
C GLY A 146 -12.47 -9.51 -6.95
N LYS A 147 -12.02 -10.16 -5.87
CA LYS A 147 -10.63 -10.36 -5.42
C LYS A 147 -9.63 -10.35 -6.57
N ARG A 148 -8.87 -9.25 -6.72
CA ARG A 148 -7.68 -9.23 -7.59
C ARG A 148 -6.80 -10.41 -7.18
N ARG A 149 -6.62 -11.37 -8.09
CA ARG A 149 -5.76 -12.52 -7.84
C ARG A 149 -4.31 -12.05 -7.89
N ILE A 150 -3.80 -11.55 -6.77
CA ILE A 150 -2.39 -11.18 -6.64
C ILE A 150 -1.62 -12.48 -6.40
N PRO A 151 -0.75 -12.91 -7.35
CA PRO A 151 -0.10 -14.21 -7.26
C PRO A 151 0.72 -14.41 -5.99
N SER A 152 1.40 -13.35 -5.53
CA SER A 152 2.15 -13.38 -4.28
C SER A 152 1.23 -13.64 -3.08
N ILE A 153 0.05 -13.03 -3.01
CA ILE A 153 -0.92 -13.31 -1.94
C ILE A 153 -1.39 -14.77 -1.99
N ALA A 154 -1.69 -15.27 -3.19
CA ALA A 154 -2.13 -16.64 -3.39
C ALA A 154 -1.13 -17.65 -2.83
N VAL A 155 0.15 -17.48 -3.15
CA VAL A 155 1.22 -18.41 -2.80
C VAL A 155 1.74 -18.17 -1.38
N ASP A 156 2.13 -16.95 -1.07
CA ASP A 156 2.85 -16.60 0.16
C ASP A 156 1.96 -16.81 1.39
N TYR A 157 0.68 -16.44 1.29
CA TYR A 157 -0.24 -16.34 2.42
C TYR A 157 -1.33 -17.42 2.44
N GLY A 158 -1.18 -18.46 1.61
CA GLY A 158 -1.96 -19.69 1.72
C GLY A 158 -3.31 -19.69 1.02
N PHE A 159 -3.68 -18.63 0.30
CA PHE A 159 -4.96 -18.58 -0.42
C PHE A 159 -5.05 -19.60 -1.57
N LEU A 160 -3.93 -20.05 -2.13
CA LEU A 160 -3.88 -21.16 -3.09
C LEU A 160 -4.35 -22.49 -2.46
N ASN A 161 -4.31 -22.61 -1.13
CA ASN A 161 -4.80 -23.79 -0.42
C ASN A 161 -6.33 -23.78 -0.21
N CYS A 162 -7.02 -22.69 -0.58
CA CYS A 162 -8.47 -22.49 -0.43
C CYS A 162 -9.27 -22.60 -1.74
N LEU A 163 -8.64 -22.94 -2.87
CA LEU A 163 -9.21 -22.78 -4.23
C LEU A 163 -10.58 -23.42 -4.50
N LYS A 164 -11.07 -24.29 -3.62
CA LYS A 164 -12.35 -25.00 -3.78
C LYS A 164 -13.30 -24.81 -2.59
N ASP A 165 -12.92 -23.98 -1.62
CA ASP A 165 -13.68 -23.79 -0.39
C ASP A 165 -13.70 -22.31 0.01
N GLU A 166 -14.85 -21.68 -0.23
CA GLU A 166 -15.11 -20.29 0.12
C GLU A 166 -15.12 -20.05 1.64
N ALA A 167 -15.46 -21.05 2.45
CA ALA A 167 -15.40 -20.93 3.90
C ALA A 167 -13.95 -20.91 4.39
N GLU A 168 -13.06 -21.69 3.78
CA GLU A 168 -11.61 -21.64 4.04
C GLU A 168 -10.99 -20.32 3.57
N HIS A 169 -11.44 -19.81 2.42
CA HIS A 169 -11.04 -18.50 1.94
C HIS A 169 -11.44 -17.39 2.92
N THR A 170 -12.70 -17.40 3.37
CA THR A 170 -13.22 -16.42 4.35
C THR A 170 -12.48 -16.51 5.67
N LEU A 171 -12.18 -17.73 6.14
CA LEU A 171 -11.40 -17.96 7.36
C LEU A 171 -9.99 -17.35 7.29
N LEU A 172 -9.31 -17.44 6.14
CA LEU A 172 -8.00 -16.79 5.95
C LEU A 172 -8.11 -15.26 5.89
N GLU A 173 -9.12 -14.71 5.20
CA GLU A 173 -9.36 -13.27 5.18
C GLU A 173 -9.59 -12.74 6.60
N ASP A 174 -10.48 -13.39 7.35
CA ASP A 174 -10.78 -13.05 8.75
C ASP A 174 -9.53 -13.12 9.63
N LEU A 175 -8.67 -14.13 9.43
CA LEU A 175 -7.42 -14.26 10.17
C LEU A 175 -6.49 -13.07 9.92
N TYR A 176 -6.23 -12.75 8.66
CA TYR A 176 -5.31 -11.66 8.31
C TYR A 176 -5.91 -10.29 8.65
N HIS A 177 -7.21 -10.08 8.44
CA HIS A 177 -7.90 -8.88 8.89
C HIS A 177 -7.78 -8.71 10.42
N GLN A 178 -7.94 -9.78 11.20
CA GLN A 178 -7.71 -9.74 12.65
C GLN A 178 -6.27 -9.38 13.01
N LEU A 179 -5.27 -9.90 12.28
CA LEU A 179 -3.87 -9.56 12.50
C LEU A 179 -3.60 -8.06 12.25
N PHE A 180 -4.05 -7.52 11.11
CA PHE A 180 -3.81 -6.10 10.77
C PHE A 180 -4.59 -5.11 11.65
N THR A 181 -5.63 -5.56 12.37
CA THR A 181 -6.39 -4.75 13.33
C THR A 181 -5.85 -4.82 14.76
N LEU A 182 -4.86 -5.68 15.05
CA LEU A 182 -4.19 -5.68 16.35
C LEU A 182 -3.38 -4.38 16.54
N PRO A 183 -3.29 -3.84 17.77
CA PRO A 183 -2.47 -2.67 18.04
C PRO A 183 -1.02 -2.87 17.59
N ARG A 184 -0.38 -1.81 17.09
CA ARG A 184 1.04 -1.82 16.67
C ARG A 184 2.00 -2.46 17.66
N ALA A 185 1.76 -2.30 18.96
CA ALA A 185 2.59 -2.90 20.01
C ALA A 185 2.56 -4.44 20.03
N ARG A 186 1.59 -5.07 19.35
CA ARG A 186 1.39 -6.52 19.29
C ARG A 186 1.62 -7.11 17.90
N PHE A 187 1.48 -6.32 16.84
CA PHE A 187 1.57 -6.81 15.47
C PHE A 187 2.40 -5.86 14.59
N ASP A 188 3.31 -6.45 13.83
CA ASP A 188 4.15 -5.78 12.85
C ASP A 188 4.04 -6.51 11.49
N PRO A 189 3.57 -5.83 10.43
CA PRO A 189 3.51 -6.41 9.08
C PRO A 189 4.85 -7.01 8.61
N MET A 190 5.98 -6.39 8.97
CA MET A 190 7.28 -6.90 8.53
C MET A 190 7.66 -8.20 9.23
N GLN A 191 7.21 -8.41 10.47
CA GLN A 191 7.38 -9.69 11.15
C GLN A 191 6.50 -10.79 10.54
N LEU A 192 5.29 -10.45 10.08
CA LEU A 192 4.44 -11.38 9.33
C LEU A 192 5.09 -11.77 7.99
N HIS A 193 5.71 -10.82 7.28
CA HIS A 193 6.48 -11.12 6.08
C HIS A 193 7.68 -12.03 6.38
N GLU A 194 8.41 -11.77 7.47
CA GLU A 194 9.51 -12.63 7.90
C GLU A 194 9.02 -14.05 8.24
N ALA A 195 7.91 -14.17 8.97
CA ALA A 195 7.31 -15.47 9.25
C ALA A 195 6.87 -16.20 7.97
N CYS A 196 6.42 -15.47 6.95
CA CYS A 196 6.11 -16.01 5.63
C CYS A 196 7.33 -16.66 4.99
N ILE A 197 8.43 -15.92 4.86
CA ILE A 197 9.65 -16.41 4.20
C ILE A 197 10.37 -17.51 5.00
N GLN A 198 10.07 -17.63 6.30
CA GLN A 198 10.54 -18.73 7.14
C GLN A 198 9.62 -19.96 7.14
N GLY A 199 8.46 -19.90 6.46
CA GLY A 199 7.47 -20.98 6.49
C GLY A 199 6.76 -21.17 7.84
N LYS A 200 6.67 -20.12 8.66
CA LYS A 200 6.17 -20.13 10.06
C LYS A 200 4.90 -19.30 10.26
N LEU A 201 4.08 -19.14 9.22
CA LEU A 201 2.87 -18.31 9.28
C LEU A 201 1.88 -18.77 10.35
N TYR A 202 1.68 -20.09 10.50
CA TYR A 202 0.75 -20.63 11.50
C TYR A 202 1.23 -20.33 12.92
N GLU A 203 2.48 -20.62 13.22
CA GLU A 203 3.09 -20.40 14.53
C GLU A 203 3.07 -18.91 14.90
N TYR A 204 3.34 -18.03 13.93
CA TYR A 204 3.26 -16.58 14.12
C TYR A 204 1.83 -16.13 14.45
N ALA A 205 0.84 -16.57 13.67
CA ALA A 205 -0.55 -16.20 13.88
C ALA A 205 -1.12 -16.75 15.21
N GLU A 206 -0.78 -18.00 15.56
CA GLU A 206 -1.17 -18.64 16.82
C GLU A 206 -0.58 -17.93 18.05
N GLY A 207 0.64 -17.40 17.94
CA GLY A 207 1.28 -16.64 19.01
C GLY A 207 0.59 -15.30 19.32
N LEU A 208 -0.15 -14.73 18.36
CA LEU A 208 -0.79 -13.42 18.50
C LEU A 208 -2.30 -13.49 18.74
N LEU A 209 -2.97 -14.50 18.15
CA LEU A 209 -4.41 -14.65 18.16
C LEU A 209 -4.84 -15.90 18.94
N LYS A 210 -5.96 -15.79 19.67
CA LYS A 210 -6.60 -16.94 20.30
C LYS A 210 -7.42 -17.71 19.25
N LEU A 211 -6.75 -18.59 18.50
CA LEU A 211 -7.39 -19.38 17.45
C LEU A 211 -8.39 -20.39 18.02
N ARG A 212 -9.56 -20.52 17.41
CA ARG A 212 -10.58 -21.51 17.80
C ARG A 212 -10.03 -22.91 17.56
N LYS A 213 -10.19 -23.82 18.53
CA LYS A 213 -9.70 -25.22 18.44
C LYS A 213 -10.12 -25.92 17.15
N LYS A 214 -11.35 -25.68 16.68
CA LYS A 214 -11.87 -26.27 15.44
C LYS A 214 -11.16 -25.78 14.17
N ASP A 215 -10.63 -24.56 14.18
CA ASP A 215 -10.00 -23.94 13.01
C ASP A 215 -8.50 -24.22 12.95
N GLN A 216 -7.85 -24.51 14.09
CA GLN A 216 -6.40 -24.73 14.18
C GLN A 216 -5.89 -25.76 13.16
N LYS A 217 -6.56 -26.90 13.03
CA LYS A 217 -6.15 -27.94 12.06
C LYS A 217 -6.26 -27.45 10.61
N VAL A 218 -7.30 -26.67 10.31
CA VAL A 218 -7.55 -26.11 8.98
C VAL A 218 -6.49 -25.05 8.68
N LEU A 219 -6.32 -24.06 9.57
CA LEU A 219 -5.34 -22.99 9.44
C LEU A 219 -3.91 -23.52 9.33
N LYS A 220 -3.53 -24.55 10.10
CA LYS A 220 -2.21 -25.18 10.00
C LYS A 220 -1.93 -25.81 8.63
N ARG A 221 -2.98 -26.27 7.93
CA ARG A 221 -2.88 -26.75 6.55
C ARG A 221 -2.85 -25.57 5.57
N LEU A 222 -3.72 -24.59 5.76
CA LEU A 222 -3.88 -23.45 4.85
C LEU A 222 -2.67 -22.53 4.82
N LEU A 223 -2.02 -22.31 5.96
CA LEU A 223 -0.86 -21.40 6.09
C LEU A 223 0.47 -22.03 5.67
N LYS A 224 0.45 -23.20 5.04
CA LYS A 224 1.64 -23.78 4.41
C LYS A 224 1.92 -23.06 3.10
N ASN A 225 3.17 -22.67 2.91
CA ASN A 225 3.66 -22.05 1.68
C ASN A 225 4.97 -22.74 1.24
N PRO A 226 5.53 -22.40 0.07
CA PRO A 226 6.75 -23.03 -0.45
C PRO A 226 8.04 -22.66 0.30
N TYR A 227 7.98 -21.82 1.34
CA TYR A 227 9.16 -21.29 2.01
C TYR A 227 9.58 -22.13 3.24
N PRO A 228 10.85 -22.06 3.69
CA PRO A 228 11.95 -21.37 3.03
C PRO A 228 12.31 -22.06 1.70
N LEU A 229 12.62 -21.27 0.67
CA LEU A 229 13.11 -21.83 -0.58
C LEU A 229 14.52 -22.40 -0.33
N PRO A 230 14.87 -23.56 -0.93
CA PRO A 230 16.23 -24.08 -0.85
C PRO A 230 17.22 -23.07 -1.43
N ASP A 231 18.44 -23.02 -0.89
CA ASP A 231 19.53 -22.24 -1.47
C ASP A 231 19.72 -22.68 -2.94
N LEU A 232 19.64 -21.72 -3.86
CA LEU A 232 19.83 -21.92 -5.31
C LEU A 232 21.31 -21.99 -5.68
#